data_AF-W1NFJ8-F1
#
_entry.id   AF-W1NFJ8-F1
#
_cell.length_a   1.000
_cell.length_b   1.000
_cell.length_c   1.000
_cell.angle_alpha   90.00
_cell.angle_beta   90.00
_cell.angle_gamma   90.00
#
_symmetry.space_group_name_H-M   'P 1'
#
loop_
_entity.id
_entity.type
_entity.pdbx_description
1 polymer ?
#
loop_
_entity_poly.entity_id
_entity_poly.type
_entity_poly.pdbx_seq_one_letter_code
_entity_poly.pdbx_strand_id
1 'polypeptide(L)'
;MRGNEALATGMAPLLLFFSSMPICQAQLGLGEPKVSCFDFYLHDVLVVEKPMAVTVAKANMKNASATLIGEVVVIDDPLTEGPELTSK
;
A
#
# COMPACT_ATOMS: atom_id res chain seq x y z
N MET A 1 4.55 -35.70 -59.24
CA MET A 1 5.20 -34.49 -58.70
C MET A 1 4.39 -34.09 -57.46
N ARG A 2 4.79 -34.53 -56.26
CA ARG A 2 5.68 -33.83 -55.31
C ARG A 2 5.09 -32.49 -54.83
N GLY A 3 4.65 -32.49 -53.57
CA GLY A 3 4.25 -31.34 -52.74
C GLY A 3 3.50 -31.85 -51.51
N ASN A 4 4.21 -32.46 -50.54
CA ASN A 4 4.55 -31.87 -49.23
C ASN A 4 3.35 -31.55 -48.30
N GLU A 5 2.69 -32.58 -47.80
CA GLU A 5 1.93 -32.48 -46.55
C GLU A 5 2.91 -32.42 -45.37
N ALA A 6 3.50 -31.24 -45.18
CA ALA A 6 4.38 -30.96 -44.07
C ALA A 6 3.60 -30.18 -42.99
N LEU A 7 3.30 -30.88 -41.91
CA LEU A 7 3.50 -30.38 -40.54
C LEU A 7 2.76 -29.07 -40.19
N ALA A 8 1.45 -29.16 -39.94
CA ALA A 8 0.71 -28.06 -39.30
C ALA A 8 -0.45 -28.52 -38.41
N THR A 9 -0.33 -29.66 -37.71
CA THR A 9 -1.42 -30.17 -36.85
C THR A 9 -0.97 -30.53 -35.43
N GLY A 10 0.23 -30.12 -35.01
CA GLY A 10 0.82 -30.54 -33.73
C GLY A 10 0.99 -29.48 -32.64
N MET A 11 0.72 -28.19 -32.90
CA MET A 11 1.06 -27.10 -31.96
C MET A 11 -0.16 -26.32 -31.44
N ALA A 12 -1.35 -26.54 -31.99
CA ALA A 12 -2.57 -25.94 -31.50
C ALA A 12 -3.06 -26.45 -30.12
N PRO A 13 -2.83 -27.71 -29.68
CA PRO A 13 -3.37 -28.14 -28.40
C PRO A 13 -2.55 -27.61 -27.22
N LEU A 14 -1.24 -27.34 -27.40
CA LEU A 14 -0.37 -26.95 -26.28
C LEU A 14 -0.65 -25.51 -25.79
N LEU A 15 -1.06 -24.60 -26.67
CA LEU A 15 -1.37 -23.21 -26.30
C LEU A 15 -2.74 -23.07 -25.61
N LEU A 16 -3.68 -24.01 -25.85
CA LEU A 16 -4.97 -24.03 -25.17
C LEU A 16 -4.91 -24.63 -23.76
N PHE A 17 -3.84 -25.35 -23.41
CA PHE A 17 -3.66 -25.83 -22.03
C PHE A 17 -3.24 -24.71 -21.06
N PHE A 18 -2.57 -23.65 -21.53
CA PHE A 18 -2.14 -22.55 -20.66
C PHE A 18 -3.25 -21.52 -20.38
N SER A 19 -4.30 -21.44 -21.21
CA SER A 19 -5.42 -20.51 -20.97
C SER A 19 -6.44 -21.04 -19.96
N SER A 20 -6.37 -22.33 -19.63
CA SER A 20 -7.28 -23.01 -18.68
C SER A 20 -6.64 -23.29 -17.32
N MET A 21 -5.43 -22.79 -17.02
CA MET A 21 -5.01 -22.75 -15.63
C MET A 21 -5.90 -21.71 -14.93
N PRO A 22 -6.86 -22.09 -14.04
CA PRO A 22 -7.28 -21.13 -13.04
C PRO A 22 -5.98 -20.65 -12.43
N ILE A 23 -5.77 -19.33 -12.38
CA ILE A 23 -4.66 -18.73 -11.63
C ILE A 23 -4.67 -19.51 -10.32
N CYS A 24 -3.68 -20.38 -10.13
CA CYS A 24 -3.56 -21.15 -8.92
C CYS A 24 -3.35 -20.08 -7.88
N GLN A 25 -4.44 -19.70 -7.20
CA GLN A 25 -4.34 -19.05 -5.93
C GLN A 25 -3.52 -20.04 -5.12
N ALA A 26 -2.23 -19.77 -4.99
CA ALA A 26 -1.47 -20.35 -3.91
C ALA A 26 -2.36 -20.09 -2.69
N GLN A 27 -2.98 -21.13 -2.15
CA GLN A 27 -3.65 -21.05 -0.87
C GLN A 27 -2.52 -20.72 0.10
N LEU A 28 -2.29 -19.43 0.34
CA LEU A 28 -1.21 -18.90 1.18
C LEU A 28 -1.36 -19.35 2.66
N GLY A 29 -2.28 -20.27 2.96
CA GLY A 29 -2.64 -20.68 4.30
C GLY A 29 -3.24 -19.54 5.13
N LEU A 30 -3.64 -18.44 4.50
CA LEU A 30 -4.29 -17.33 5.18
C LEU A 30 -5.67 -17.81 5.61
N GLY A 31 -5.94 -17.76 6.92
CA GLY A 31 -7.22 -18.16 7.50
C GLY A 31 -8.38 -17.29 7.00
N GLU A 32 -9.57 -17.49 7.57
CA GLU A 32 -10.73 -16.69 7.20
C GLU A 32 -10.46 -15.19 7.35
N PRO A 33 -10.82 -14.36 6.35
CA PRO A 33 -10.68 -12.92 6.43
C PRO A 33 -11.43 -12.37 7.65
N LYS A 34 -10.73 -11.59 8.49
CA LYS A 34 -11.33 -10.88 9.62
C LYS A 34 -11.40 -9.40 9.30
N VAL A 35 -12.51 -8.76 9.66
CA VAL A 35 -12.72 -7.31 9.51
C VAL A 35 -12.77 -6.68 10.89
N SER A 36 -12.05 -5.58 11.07
CA SER A 36 -12.08 -4.74 12.28
C SER A 36 -12.26 -3.29 11.88
N CYS A 37 -13.13 -2.57 12.59
CA CYS A 37 -13.34 -1.14 12.40
C CYS A 37 -12.72 -0.41 13.59
N PHE A 38 -11.95 0.64 13.32
CA PHE A 38 -11.32 1.48 14.33
C PHE A 38 -11.79 2.92 14.13
N ASP A 39 -12.11 3.59 15.22
CA ASP A 39 -12.46 5.00 15.28
C ASP A 39 -11.61 5.65 16.37
N PHE A 40 -10.76 6.59 15.98
CA PHE A 40 -9.81 7.27 16.86
C PHE A 40 -9.36 8.60 16.26
N TYR A 41 -8.81 9.45 17.12
CA TYR A 41 -8.26 10.75 16.77
C TYR A 41 -6.74 10.71 16.85
N LEU A 42 -6.06 11.12 15.77
CA LEU A 42 -4.61 11.31 15.72
C LEU A 42 -4.29 12.80 15.90
N HIS A 43 -3.36 13.12 16.79
CA HIS A 43 -3.02 14.50 17.15
C HIS A 43 -1.64 14.91 16.62
N ASP A 44 -1.56 15.41 15.38
CA ASP A 44 -0.30 15.93 14.81
C ASP A 44 0.03 17.32 15.39
N VAL A 45 0.81 17.34 16.47
CA VAL A 45 1.14 18.58 17.21
C VAL A 45 2.62 18.94 17.08
N LEU A 46 2.90 19.75 16.06
CA LEU A 46 4.24 20.28 15.77
C LEU A 46 4.65 21.50 16.61
N VAL A 47 3.68 22.31 17.05
CA VAL A 47 3.94 23.61 17.68
C VAL A 47 3.14 23.74 18.97
N VAL A 48 3.73 23.28 20.06
CA VAL A 48 3.24 23.42 21.44
C VAL A 48 4.45 23.44 22.37
N GLU A 49 4.26 23.80 23.64
CA GLU A 49 5.34 23.83 24.66
C GLU A 49 6.09 22.48 24.77
N LYS A 50 5.36 21.37 24.60
CA LYS A 50 5.92 20.01 24.54
C LYS A 50 5.55 19.33 23.22
N PRO A 51 6.31 19.56 22.13
CA PRO A 51 6.00 18.98 20.83
C PRO A 51 6.07 17.45 20.88
N MET A 52 5.13 16.80 20.20
CA MET A 52 5.06 15.33 20.03
C MET A 52 5.54 14.91 18.64
N ALA A 53 5.80 15.89 17.77
CA ALA A 53 6.36 15.73 16.46
C ALA A 53 7.60 16.62 16.27
N VAL A 54 8.63 16.11 15.59
CA VAL A 54 9.88 16.84 15.33
C VAL A 54 10.25 16.74 13.86
N THR A 55 10.51 17.89 13.23
CA THR A 55 11.13 17.94 11.90
C THR A 55 12.57 17.42 11.97
N VAL A 56 12.91 16.43 11.15
CA VAL A 56 14.28 15.88 11.04
C VAL A 56 14.98 16.28 9.74
N ALA A 57 14.24 16.67 8.69
CA ALA A 57 14.82 17.19 7.45
C ALA A 57 13.86 18.13 6.70
N LYS A 58 14.40 19.07 5.92
CA LYS A 58 13.65 20.03 5.09
C LYS A 58 14.38 20.27 3.76
N ALA A 59 13.65 20.14 2.65
CA ALA A 59 14.14 20.58 1.34
C ALA A 59 14.15 22.11 1.22
N ASN A 60 15.06 22.67 0.41
CA ASN A 60 15.21 24.13 0.27
C ASN A 60 13.92 24.83 -0.21
N MET A 61 13.14 24.17 -1.06
CA MET A 61 11.87 24.70 -1.58
C MET A 61 10.72 24.68 -0.57
N LYS A 62 10.89 24.06 0.60
CA LYS A 62 9.83 23.86 1.61
C LYS A 62 9.13 25.16 1.99
N ASN A 63 9.89 26.25 2.18
CA ASN A 63 9.34 27.52 2.65
C ASN A 63 8.40 28.20 1.64
N ALA A 64 8.48 27.80 0.36
CA ALA A 64 7.56 28.25 -0.69
C ALA A 64 6.33 27.33 -0.84
N SER A 65 6.30 26.19 -0.15
CA SER A 65 5.20 25.23 -0.21
C SER A 65 4.19 25.47 0.90
N ALA A 66 2.95 25.81 0.52
CA ALA A 66 1.83 25.91 1.45
C ALA A 66 1.44 24.55 2.08
N THR A 67 1.84 23.44 1.45
CA THR A 67 1.53 22.07 1.89
C THR A 67 2.70 21.38 2.58
N LEU A 68 3.80 22.12 2.85
CA LEU A 68 5.00 21.59 3.49
C LEU A 68 5.68 20.43 2.73
N ILE A 69 5.46 20.32 1.41
CA ILE A 69 6.13 19.32 0.57
C ILE A 69 7.64 19.46 0.70
N GLY A 70 8.31 18.33 0.96
CA GLY A 70 9.75 18.25 1.17
C GLY A 70 10.18 18.41 2.63
N GLU A 71 9.24 18.48 3.58
CA GLU A 71 9.51 18.33 5.01
C GLU A 71 9.43 16.85 5.43
N VAL A 72 10.35 16.41 6.30
CA VAL A 72 10.31 15.08 6.93
C VAL A 72 10.15 15.29 8.44
N VAL A 73 9.10 14.69 8.98
CA VAL A 73 8.70 14.79 10.39
C VAL A 73 8.69 13.38 11.00
N VAL A 74 9.23 13.25 12.20
CA VAL A 74 9.07 12.07 13.05
C VAL A 74 8.01 12.39 14.11
N ILE A 75 7.00 11.53 14.25
CA ILE A 75 5.86 11.73 15.14
C ILE A 75 5.83 10.66 16.24
N ASP A 76 5.51 11.07 17.46
CA ASP A 76 5.19 10.26 18.64
C ASP A 76 3.83 10.73 19.20
N ASP A 77 2.83 10.78 18.31
CA ASP A 77 1.52 11.36 18.60
C ASP A 77 0.54 10.33 19.18
N PRO A 78 -0.29 10.73 20.16
CA PRO A 78 -1.28 9.84 20.75
C PRO A 78 -2.43 9.54 19.78
N LEU A 79 -3.02 8.34 19.93
CA LEU A 79 -4.32 7.99 19.39
C LEU A 79 -5.32 7.99 20.53
N THR A 80 -6.38 8.79 20.43
CA THR A 80 -7.38 8.91 21.50
C THR A 80 -8.79 8.54 21.02
N GLU A 81 -9.64 8.12 21.95
CA GLU A 81 -11.05 7.79 21.72
C GLU A 81 -11.91 9.04 21.47
N GLY A 82 -11.49 10.19 22.00
CA GLY A 82 -12.17 11.48 21.83
C GLY A 82 -11.24 12.56 21.26
N PRO A 83 -11.78 13.69 20.78
CA PRO A 83 -10.98 14.75 20.15
C PRO A 83 -10.08 15.52 21.13
N GLU A 84 -10.24 15.33 22.44
CA GLU A 84 -9.39 15.95 23.46
C GLU A 84 -8.08 15.18 23.65
N LEU A 85 -6.94 15.87 23.73
CA LEU A 85 -5.62 15.28 24.01
C LEU A 85 -5.54 14.52 25.35
N THR A 86 -6.47 14.78 26.25
CA THR A 86 -6.57 14.10 27.56
C THR A 86 -7.54 12.94 27.56
N SER A 87 -8.21 12.69 26.43
CA SER A 87 -9.05 11.52 26.23
C SER A 87 -8.20 10.25 26.23
N LYS A 88 -8.85 9.13 26.54
CA LYS A 88 -8.22 7.81 26.64
C LYS A 88 -7.63 7.35 25.32
#